data_AF-A0A9D8U2Z7-F1
#
_entry.id   AF-A0A9D8U2Z7-F1
#
_cell.length_a   1.000
_cell.length_b   1.000
_cell.length_c   1.000
_cell.angle_alpha   90.00
_cell.angle_beta   90.00
_cell.angle_gamma   90.00
#
_symmetry.space_group_name_H-M   'P 1'
#
loop_
_entity.id
_entity.type
_entity.pdbx_description
1 polymer ?
#
loop_
_entity_poly.entity_id
_entity_poly.type
_entity_poly.pdbx_seq_one_letter_code
_entity_poly.pdbx_strand_id
1 'polypeptide(L)'
;MADKNIIDGIEYESEPHPDYLIDGKPVYYAQNVPASIRMNGDTSERNVDEAKKLDNLLPLERLEKGPDAWNLWVMFHAERWLRRVVTKEATYLSWKPLDDVEPKYQDIDFGWGQTKDENGRYLITEYDFHGMVFPVEANFINARFSKGGLFSKAEFVGTGRFDRALFEGPYFASFMGTKFRRWLWLCNTEFTCQTNFTGALFQRWVLVESAKFHDRVSFRGAVFRWVADFDNTEFFKTAHFDDTVFFYSASWNNIVAHSNVDFQRSQFLLRMSMHSLGPSKTTFANSRFDGYVNFDQCWFGKEKGTPLPVSVDTADGEFGGYENWSAELQSEYVETAITHESITIPDFRGSRFHNAPNLSYVHITFPAHEALPKTIGAIAGGTIQRLSSTDESAASKLRKLGELAHQGHHHLAEKRFFRAELLSRRGHETRSWREVAMINAFELFSKCGLSFWRPLGWLLGLVLLSSLFYGLQISWPAGESGPFELASYSFANSLPLLGYISDSYDVSVNVLFGGVDKVPPWVRVWAFFQNLVSAILIFFALLAIRNYFKLG
;
A
#
# COMPACT_ATOMS: atom_id res chain seq x y z
N MET A 1 11.93 34.45 21.42
CA MET A 1 11.17 33.33 22.03
C MET A 1 10.24 32.85 20.94
N ALA A 2 10.68 31.90 20.12
CA ALA A 2 9.90 31.33 19.04
C ALA A 2 9.66 29.86 19.41
N ASP A 3 8.39 29.48 19.43
CA ASP A 3 7.91 28.16 19.84
C ASP A 3 8.53 27.06 18.98
N LYS A 4 9.26 26.16 19.65
CA LYS A 4 9.71 24.89 19.10
C LYS A 4 8.52 23.94 19.11
N ASN A 5 8.05 23.54 17.93
CA ASN A 5 7.08 22.45 17.80
C ASN A 5 7.75 21.13 18.21
N ILE A 6 7.66 20.80 19.50
CA ILE A 6 8.07 19.52 20.05
C ILE A 6 6.85 18.59 19.99
N ILE A 7 6.93 17.60 19.10
CA ILE A 7 6.15 16.36 19.23
C ILE A 7 7.18 15.22 19.26
N ASP A 8 7.17 14.45 20.35
CA ASP A 8 7.88 13.16 20.54
C ASP A 8 9.42 13.12 20.60
N GLY A 9 10.07 14.17 21.12
CA GLY A 9 11.45 14.03 21.64
C GLY A 9 12.55 13.77 20.59
N ILE A 10 12.24 13.92 19.30
CA ILE A 10 13.20 13.95 18.21
C ILE A 10 13.38 15.42 17.82
N GLU A 11 14.58 15.97 17.98
CA GLU A 11 14.92 17.26 17.36
C GLU A 11 14.84 17.09 15.84
N TYR A 12 13.76 17.58 15.25
CA TYR A 12 13.72 17.84 13.81
C TYR A 12 14.77 18.92 13.55
N GLU A 13 15.78 18.65 12.72
CA GLU A 13 16.46 19.72 11.99
C GLU A 13 15.36 20.42 11.18
N SER A 14 14.86 21.53 11.73
CA SER A 14 13.91 22.40 11.07
C SER A 14 14.63 23.01 9.87
N GLU A 15 14.18 22.65 8.68
CA GLU A 15 14.66 23.11 7.37
C GLU A 15 16.04 22.57 6.94
N PRO A 16 16.24 22.34 5.62
CA PRO A 16 17.53 21.92 5.09
C PRO A 16 18.57 22.99 5.43
N HIS A 17 19.53 22.65 6.30
CA HIS A 17 20.72 23.46 6.51
C HIS A 17 21.37 23.71 5.14
N PRO A 18 21.79 24.94 4.81
CA PRO A 18 22.45 25.19 3.53
C PRO A 18 23.60 24.20 3.30
N ASP A 19 23.55 23.46 2.19
CA ASP A 19 24.42 22.32 1.84
C ASP A 19 25.92 22.64 1.78
N TYR A 20 26.28 23.93 1.85
CA TYR A 20 27.66 24.40 1.95
C TYR A 20 28.23 24.37 3.38
N LEU A 21 27.47 23.94 4.39
CA LEU A 21 27.95 23.80 5.77
C LEU A 21 27.91 22.34 6.27
N ILE A 22 29.02 21.86 6.85
CA ILE A 22 29.09 20.65 7.69
C ILE A 22 29.47 21.11 9.09
N ASP A 23 28.65 20.80 10.10
CA ASP A 23 28.88 21.20 11.50
C ASP A 23 29.11 22.72 11.67
N GLY A 24 28.41 23.53 10.88
CA GLY A 24 28.55 25.00 10.89
C GLY A 24 29.83 25.53 10.23
N LYS A 25 30.59 24.69 9.51
CA LYS A 25 31.80 25.09 8.78
C LYS A 25 31.65 24.89 7.27
N PRO A 26 32.23 25.77 6.42
CA PRO A 26 32.19 25.61 4.98
C PRO A 26 32.81 24.29 4.53
N VAL A 27 32.14 23.59 3.63
CA VAL A 27 32.64 22.32 3.07
C VAL A 27 33.82 22.58 2.16
N TYR A 28 34.98 22.01 2.50
CA TYR A 28 36.16 22.07 1.65
C TYR A 28 36.08 20.98 0.59
N TYR A 29 36.16 21.37 -0.68
CA TYR A 29 36.13 20.48 -1.85
C TYR A 29 37.04 19.23 -1.70
N ALA A 30 38.27 19.44 -1.21
CA ALA A 30 39.24 18.37 -0.94
C ALA A 30 38.72 17.26 -0.03
N GLN A 31 37.87 17.63 0.95
CA GLN A 31 37.29 16.69 1.91
C GLN A 31 36.20 15.84 1.27
N ASN A 32 35.59 16.32 0.19
CA ASN A 32 34.55 15.61 -0.56
C ASN A 32 35.10 14.64 -1.61
N VAL A 33 36.38 14.74 -2.02
CA VAL A 33 36.97 13.75 -2.94
C VAL A 33 37.00 12.39 -2.23
N PRO A 34 36.32 11.33 -2.71
CA PRO A 34 36.29 10.03 -2.03
C PRO A 34 37.64 9.33 -2.07
N ALA A 35 37.94 8.53 -1.05
CA ALA A 35 39.16 7.72 -1.00
C ALA A 35 39.34 6.79 -2.22
N SER A 36 38.26 6.41 -2.90
CA SER A 36 38.29 5.59 -4.12
C SER A 36 38.98 6.26 -5.30
N ILE A 37 38.98 7.60 -5.34
CA ILE A 37 39.67 8.38 -6.37
C ILE A 37 40.79 9.26 -5.78
N ARG A 38 40.98 9.30 -4.46
CA ARG A 38 42.14 10.00 -3.86
C ARG A 38 43.44 9.32 -4.30
N MET A 39 44.46 10.12 -4.58
CA MET A 39 45.77 9.61 -4.96
C MET A 39 46.50 8.91 -3.82
N ASN A 40 47.14 7.78 -4.15
CA ASN A 40 48.29 7.22 -3.41
C ASN A 40 49.61 7.73 -4.03
N GLY A 41 49.77 9.05 -4.20
CA GLY A 41 51.07 9.67 -4.51
C GLY A 41 51.54 9.73 -5.97
N ASP A 42 50.72 9.47 -6.99
CA ASP A 42 51.12 9.61 -8.41
C ASP A 42 50.78 11.00 -8.99
N THR A 43 51.58 12.02 -8.64
CA THR A 43 51.40 13.41 -9.09
C THR A 43 52.15 13.71 -10.39
N SER A 44 51.97 12.93 -11.45
CA SER A 44 52.62 13.24 -12.73
C SER A 44 52.13 14.61 -13.28
N GLU A 45 53.06 15.49 -13.67
CA GLU A 45 52.74 16.83 -14.20
C GLU A 45 51.77 16.79 -15.39
N ARG A 46 51.85 15.73 -16.21
CA ARG A 46 50.97 15.49 -17.37
C ARG A 46 49.50 15.43 -16.97
N ASN A 47 49.18 14.72 -15.89
CA ASN A 47 47.79 14.54 -15.46
C ASN A 47 47.20 15.84 -14.87
N VAL A 48 48.03 16.66 -14.22
CA VAL A 48 47.65 17.99 -13.71
C VAL A 48 47.28 18.92 -14.88
N ASP A 49 48.09 18.93 -15.94
CA ASP A 49 47.84 19.79 -17.10
C ASP A 49 46.65 19.32 -17.93
N GLU A 50 46.36 18.01 -17.96
CA GLU A 50 45.12 17.49 -18.55
C GLU A 50 43.88 17.91 -17.75
N ALA A 51 43.91 17.85 -16.42
CA ALA A 51 42.81 18.30 -15.58
C ALA A 51 42.53 19.81 -15.77
N LYS A 52 43.56 20.66 -15.80
CA LYS A 52 43.41 22.12 -16.00
C LYS A 52 42.73 22.50 -17.33
N LYS A 53 42.89 21.68 -18.38
CA LYS A 53 42.22 21.93 -19.68
C LYS A 53 40.69 21.87 -19.56
N LEU A 54 40.16 21.27 -18.50
CA LEU A 54 38.73 21.06 -18.27
C LEU A 54 38.07 22.19 -17.47
N ASP A 55 38.83 23.13 -16.90
CA ASP A 55 38.30 24.16 -16.01
C ASP A 55 37.32 25.09 -16.71
N ASN A 56 37.67 25.58 -17.90
CA ASN A 56 36.85 26.57 -18.59
C ASN A 56 35.72 25.98 -19.44
N LEU A 57 35.51 24.65 -19.37
CA LEU A 57 34.41 23.98 -20.07
C LEU A 57 33.10 24.15 -19.30
N LEU A 58 32.00 24.26 -20.04
CA LEU A 58 30.67 24.09 -19.46
C LEU A 58 30.53 22.66 -18.88
N PRO A 59 29.65 22.44 -17.88
CA PRO A 59 29.48 21.13 -17.28
C PRO A 59 29.21 20.00 -18.29
N LEU A 60 28.34 20.22 -19.29
CA LEU A 60 28.04 19.21 -20.32
C LEU A 60 29.21 18.98 -21.30
N GLU A 61 29.93 20.04 -21.69
CA GLU A 61 31.15 19.91 -22.51
C GLU A 61 32.26 19.14 -21.78
N ARG A 62 32.32 19.27 -20.45
CA ARG A 62 33.24 18.49 -19.61
C ARG A 62 32.84 17.01 -19.59
N LEU A 63 31.54 16.70 -19.54
CA LEU A 63 31.04 15.32 -19.62
C LEU A 63 31.36 14.64 -20.95
N GLU A 64 31.42 15.38 -22.06
CA GLU A 64 31.82 14.85 -23.37
C GLU A 64 33.21 14.21 -23.36
N LYS A 65 34.06 14.56 -22.40
CA LYS A 65 35.40 13.97 -22.25
C LYS A 65 35.38 12.60 -21.58
N GLY A 66 34.23 12.19 -21.05
CA GLY A 66 33.99 10.88 -20.46
C GLY A 66 34.29 10.78 -18.96
N PRO A 67 33.92 9.65 -18.33
CA PRO A 67 34.07 9.42 -16.89
C PRO A 67 35.48 9.57 -16.34
N ASP A 68 36.49 9.09 -17.08
CA ASP A 68 37.88 9.13 -16.63
C ASP A 68 38.40 10.57 -16.55
N ALA A 69 38.16 11.38 -17.59
CA ALA A 69 38.55 12.78 -17.62
C ALA A 69 37.82 13.60 -16.56
N TRP A 70 36.53 13.32 -16.34
CA TRP A 70 35.76 13.93 -15.26
C TRP A 70 36.34 13.61 -13.89
N ASN A 71 36.58 12.33 -13.59
CA ASN A 71 37.14 11.92 -12.32
C ASN A 71 38.57 12.45 -12.14
N LEU A 72 39.38 12.50 -13.20
CA LEU A 72 40.68 13.16 -13.19
C LEU A 72 40.55 14.63 -12.76
N TRP A 73 39.63 15.37 -13.39
CA TRP A 73 39.34 16.75 -12.99
C TRP A 73 38.90 16.85 -11.53
N VAL A 74 38.10 15.91 -11.04
CA VAL A 74 37.69 15.89 -9.63
C VAL A 74 38.87 15.63 -8.68
N MET A 75 39.83 14.80 -9.09
CA MET A 75 40.98 14.41 -8.28
C MET A 75 42.01 15.53 -8.07
N PHE A 76 42.33 16.31 -9.10
CA PHE A 76 43.55 17.14 -9.13
C PHE A 76 43.45 18.50 -8.43
N HIS A 77 42.31 18.86 -7.84
CA HIS A 77 42.07 20.20 -7.30
C HIS A 77 41.83 20.24 -5.79
N ALA A 78 42.61 19.46 -5.04
CA ALA A 78 42.47 19.23 -3.59
C ALA A 78 42.75 20.42 -2.65
N GLU A 79 42.87 21.68 -3.10
CA GLU A 79 43.13 22.84 -2.21
C GLU A 79 42.48 24.16 -2.71
N ARG A 80 41.29 24.08 -3.34
CA ARG A 80 40.58 25.24 -3.90
C ARG A 80 39.06 25.12 -3.71
N TRP A 81 38.35 26.24 -3.83
CA TRP A 81 36.88 26.24 -3.93
C TRP A 81 36.43 26.24 -5.39
N LEU A 82 35.38 25.49 -5.68
CA LEU A 82 34.67 25.56 -6.96
C LEU A 82 33.76 26.79 -6.93
N ARG A 83 33.97 27.76 -7.84
CA ARG A 83 33.17 28.98 -7.92
C ARG A 83 32.43 29.04 -9.25
N ARG A 84 31.13 29.38 -9.19
CA ARG A 84 30.39 29.87 -10.35
C ARG A 84 30.95 31.22 -10.81
N VAL A 85 31.47 31.27 -12.03
CA VAL A 85 31.90 32.50 -12.70
C VAL A 85 30.86 32.87 -13.74
N VAL A 86 30.20 33.99 -13.53
CA VAL A 86 29.23 34.58 -14.47
C VAL A 86 29.95 35.71 -15.20
N THR A 87 30.14 35.58 -16.52
CA THR A 87 30.60 36.66 -17.40
C THR A 87 29.45 37.15 -18.28
N LYS A 88 29.71 38.17 -19.11
CA LYS A 88 28.74 38.63 -20.10
C LYS A 88 28.51 37.59 -21.20
N GLU A 89 29.51 36.75 -21.50
CA GLU A 89 29.45 35.77 -22.58
C GLU A 89 29.08 34.35 -22.11
N ALA A 90 29.40 33.96 -20.86
CA ALA A 90 29.19 32.60 -20.40
C ALA A 90 29.08 32.50 -18.87
N THR A 91 28.46 31.42 -18.40
CA THR A 91 28.54 31.00 -16.99
C THR A 91 29.25 29.66 -16.90
N TYR A 92 30.39 29.61 -16.23
CA TYR A 92 31.21 28.40 -16.10
C TYR A 92 31.72 28.23 -14.66
N LEU A 93 32.27 27.06 -14.37
CA LEU A 93 32.87 26.77 -13.06
C LEU A 93 34.37 27.04 -13.14
N SER A 94 34.92 27.74 -12.16
CA SER A 94 36.36 28.01 -12.08
C SER A 94 36.86 27.83 -10.66
N TRP A 95 38.07 27.28 -10.53
CA TRP A 95 38.73 27.14 -9.23
C TRP A 95 39.25 28.47 -8.71
N LYS A 96 38.98 28.77 -7.44
CA LYS A 96 39.59 29.89 -6.72
C LYS A 96 40.43 29.41 -5.53
N PRO A 97 41.56 30.09 -5.24
CA PRO A 97 42.31 29.85 -4.01
C PRO A 97 41.42 29.98 -2.77
N LEU A 98 41.74 29.24 -1.71
CA LEU A 98 40.99 29.26 -0.43
C LEU A 98 40.90 30.65 0.22
N ASP A 99 41.79 31.56 -0.15
CA ASP A 99 41.90 32.92 0.42
C ASP A 99 40.91 33.92 -0.20
N ASP A 100 40.18 33.54 -1.26
CA ASP A 100 39.11 34.35 -1.87
C ASP A 100 37.84 34.32 -0.96
N VAL A 101 36.86 35.21 -1.12
CA VAL A 101 35.69 35.29 -0.21
C VAL A 101 34.80 34.03 -0.29
N GLU A 102 34.29 33.56 0.86
CA GLU A 102 33.42 32.38 1.03
C GLU A 102 32.37 32.28 -0.10
N PRO A 103 32.38 31.22 -0.94
CA PRO A 103 31.58 31.20 -2.14
C PRO A 103 30.12 30.91 -1.74
N LYS A 104 29.21 31.82 -2.10
CA LYS A 104 27.76 31.64 -1.90
C LYS A 104 27.15 30.45 -2.65
N TYR A 105 27.84 29.88 -3.64
CA TYR A 105 27.31 28.82 -4.52
C TYR A 105 28.41 27.81 -4.85
N GLN A 106 28.20 26.55 -4.47
CA GLN A 106 29.07 25.40 -4.77
C GLN A 106 28.24 24.29 -5.45
N ASP A 107 27.54 24.62 -6.54
CA ASP A 107 26.75 23.68 -7.32
C ASP A 107 27.30 23.54 -8.75
N ILE A 108 27.06 22.37 -9.35
CA ILE A 108 27.29 22.07 -10.76
C ILE A 108 25.93 21.98 -11.43
N ASP A 109 25.50 23.05 -12.10
CA ASP A 109 24.24 23.09 -12.83
C ASP A 109 24.45 22.71 -14.29
N PHE A 110 23.90 21.55 -14.67
CA PHE A 110 24.02 21.01 -16.02
C PHE A 110 23.08 21.68 -17.02
N GLY A 111 22.14 22.52 -16.57
CA GLY A 111 21.25 23.29 -17.42
C GLY A 111 21.85 24.61 -17.91
N TRP A 112 23.01 25.01 -17.39
CA TRP A 112 23.66 26.26 -17.81
C TRP A 112 24.13 26.21 -19.26
N GLY A 113 23.85 27.30 -19.99
CA GLY A 113 24.16 27.45 -21.40
C GLY A 113 23.32 26.56 -22.32
N GLN A 114 22.36 25.80 -21.79
CA GLN A 114 21.51 24.92 -22.59
C GLN A 114 20.24 25.61 -23.05
N THR A 115 19.86 25.33 -24.29
CA THR A 115 18.54 25.69 -24.81
C THR A 115 17.50 24.79 -24.17
N LYS A 116 16.40 25.42 -23.71
CA LYS A 116 15.26 24.72 -23.12
C LYS A 116 14.16 24.50 -24.16
N ASP A 117 13.45 23.40 -24.04
CA ASP A 117 12.25 23.10 -24.81
C ASP A 117 11.03 23.88 -24.29
N GLU A 118 9.87 23.65 -24.92
CA GLU A 118 8.59 24.29 -24.56
C GLU A 118 8.13 24.00 -23.12
N ASN A 119 8.60 22.90 -22.53
CA ASN A 119 8.32 22.52 -21.14
C ASN A 119 9.42 23.01 -20.18
N GLY A 120 10.35 23.83 -20.66
CA GLY A 120 11.45 24.38 -19.86
C GLY A 120 12.56 23.36 -19.57
N ARG A 121 12.58 22.21 -20.25
CA ARG A 121 13.57 21.16 -20.04
C ARG A 121 14.76 21.31 -21.00
N TYR A 122 15.97 21.00 -20.52
CA TYR A 122 17.16 21.00 -21.37
C TYR A 122 17.61 19.57 -21.68
N LEU A 123 18.13 19.35 -22.88
CA LEU A 123 18.43 18.02 -23.39
C LEU A 123 19.78 17.51 -22.86
N ILE A 124 19.77 16.29 -22.32
CA ILE A 124 20.94 15.47 -22.05
C ILE A 124 20.84 14.24 -22.94
N THR A 125 21.86 13.99 -23.76
CA THR A 125 21.91 12.88 -24.73
C THR A 125 22.68 11.70 -24.15
N GLU A 126 23.61 11.09 -24.90
CA GLU A 126 24.31 9.82 -24.56
C GLU A 126 25.44 9.98 -23.54
N TYR A 127 25.32 10.89 -22.57
CA TYR A 127 26.36 11.05 -21.57
C TYR A 127 26.40 9.85 -20.63
N ASP A 128 27.56 9.21 -20.56
CA ASP A 128 27.86 8.16 -19.61
C ASP A 128 28.37 8.78 -18.31
N PHE A 129 27.64 8.56 -17.22
CA PHE A 129 28.00 9.00 -15.88
C PHE A 129 28.52 7.83 -15.03
N HIS A 130 28.81 6.68 -15.64
CA HIS A 130 29.26 5.48 -14.96
C HIS A 130 30.50 5.76 -14.10
N GLY A 131 30.41 5.48 -12.81
CA GLY A 131 31.53 5.65 -11.89
C GLY A 131 31.99 7.09 -11.68
N MET A 132 31.25 8.09 -12.19
CA MET A 132 31.60 9.49 -11.98
C MET A 132 31.37 9.92 -10.53
N VAL A 133 32.27 10.76 -10.02
CA VAL A 133 32.14 11.37 -8.69
C VAL A 133 31.61 12.79 -8.82
N PHE A 134 30.51 13.11 -8.15
CA PHE A 134 30.00 14.47 -8.04
C PHE A 134 30.38 15.03 -6.66
N PRO A 135 31.45 15.83 -6.57
CA PRO A 135 32.04 16.26 -5.30
C PRO A 135 31.22 17.32 -4.56
N VAL A 136 30.33 18.01 -5.25
CA VAL A 136 29.44 19.05 -4.73
C VAL A 136 28.02 18.84 -5.27
N GLU A 137 27.09 19.74 -4.98
CA GLU A 137 25.71 19.62 -5.49
C GLU A 137 25.71 19.48 -7.02
N ALA A 138 25.02 18.46 -7.53
CA ALA A 138 24.87 18.20 -8.95
C ALA A 138 23.41 18.43 -9.34
N ASN A 139 23.18 19.50 -10.09
CA ASN A 139 21.85 20.00 -10.42
C ASN A 139 21.47 19.60 -11.85
N PHE A 140 20.50 18.68 -11.92
CA PHE A 140 19.83 18.19 -13.11
C PHE A 140 18.34 18.58 -13.15
N ILE A 141 17.95 19.70 -12.50
CA ILE A 141 16.55 20.13 -12.41
C ILE A 141 16.03 20.52 -13.80
N ASN A 142 14.90 19.96 -14.22
CA ASN A 142 14.37 20.05 -15.59
C ASN A 142 15.30 19.44 -16.66
N ALA A 143 16.22 18.53 -16.33
CA ALA A 143 16.97 17.79 -17.35
C ALA A 143 16.05 16.81 -18.09
N ARG A 144 16.24 16.66 -19.40
CA ARG A 144 15.60 15.64 -20.23
C ARG A 144 16.66 14.66 -20.75
N PHE A 145 16.76 13.49 -20.13
CA PHE A 145 17.64 12.40 -20.55
C PHE A 145 16.97 11.60 -21.67
N SER A 146 17.35 11.86 -22.91
CA SER A 146 16.67 11.32 -24.11
C SER A 146 16.99 9.87 -24.47
N LYS A 147 18.02 9.29 -23.85
CA LYS A 147 18.48 7.91 -24.11
C LYS A 147 18.71 7.12 -22.82
N GLY A 148 17.94 7.41 -21.78
CA GLY A 148 18.18 6.91 -20.42
C GLY A 148 19.42 7.58 -19.79
N GLY A 149 19.44 7.70 -18.46
CA GLY A 149 20.58 8.25 -17.72
C GLY A 149 21.43 7.13 -17.12
N LEU A 150 22.73 7.08 -17.43
CA LEU A 150 23.64 6.02 -16.98
C LEU A 150 24.53 6.47 -15.82
N PHE A 151 24.00 6.46 -14.60
CA PHE A 151 24.69 6.83 -13.35
C PHE A 151 25.21 5.61 -12.56
N SER A 152 25.31 4.44 -13.18
CA SER A 152 25.71 3.22 -12.49
C SER A 152 27.06 3.38 -11.78
N LYS A 153 27.14 2.99 -10.51
CA LYS A 153 28.34 3.14 -9.66
C LYS A 153 28.84 4.59 -9.48
N ALA A 154 28.09 5.59 -9.92
CA ALA A 154 28.42 6.99 -9.63
C ALA A 154 28.38 7.26 -8.12
N GLU A 155 29.06 8.32 -7.69
CA GLU A 155 29.12 8.73 -6.29
C GLU A 155 28.79 10.21 -6.16
N PHE A 156 27.59 10.50 -5.66
CA PHE A 156 27.14 11.85 -5.33
C PHE A 156 27.56 12.16 -3.90
N VAL A 157 28.66 12.90 -3.77
CA VAL A 157 29.17 13.36 -2.48
C VAL A 157 28.38 14.58 -2.00
N GLY A 158 28.05 15.49 -2.92
CA GLY A 158 27.04 16.52 -2.70
C GLY A 158 25.62 16.04 -3.01
N THR A 159 24.65 16.93 -2.88
CA THR A 159 23.24 16.67 -3.17
C THR A 159 23.04 16.39 -4.66
N GLY A 160 22.31 15.32 -5.00
CA GLY A 160 21.89 15.05 -6.38
C GLY A 160 20.47 15.56 -6.59
N ARG A 161 20.28 16.57 -7.45
CA ARG A 161 18.95 17.12 -7.74
C ARG A 161 18.50 16.76 -9.14
N PHE A 162 17.36 16.10 -9.23
CA PHE A 162 16.73 15.66 -10.48
C PHE A 162 15.25 16.08 -10.52
N ASP A 163 14.86 17.08 -9.73
CA ASP A 163 13.48 17.54 -9.67
C ASP A 163 12.98 17.94 -11.06
N ARG A 164 11.76 17.50 -11.40
CA ARG A 164 11.14 17.74 -12.72
C ARG A 164 11.92 17.22 -13.92
N ALA A 165 12.95 16.40 -13.69
CA ALA A 165 13.68 15.74 -14.77
C ALA A 165 12.79 14.70 -15.47
N LEU A 166 13.08 14.45 -16.74
CA LEU A 166 12.46 13.42 -17.56
C LEU A 166 13.53 12.44 -18.02
N PHE A 167 13.38 11.17 -17.65
CA PHE A 167 14.17 10.06 -18.17
C PHE A 167 13.35 9.31 -19.20
N GLU A 168 13.80 9.35 -20.44
CA GLU A 168 13.09 8.74 -21.56
C GLU A 168 14.05 8.10 -22.56
N GLY A 169 13.46 7.52 -23.60
CA GLY A 169 14.19 6.92 -24.70
C GLY A 169 14.17 5.39 -24.67
N PRO A 170 14.82 4.76 -25.67
CA PRO A 170 14.75 3.32 -25.87
C PRO A 170 15.52 2.50 -24.83
N TYR A 171 16.37 3.15 -24.03
CA TYR A 171 17.21 2.50 -23.03
C TYR A 171 16.74 2.78 -21.60
N PHE A 172 17.27 2.04 -20.63
CA PHE A 172 16.93 2.17 -19.21
C PHE A 172 17.72 3.30 -18.53
N ALA A 173 17.14 3.88 -17.49
CA ALA A 173 17.86 4.74 -16.54
C ALA A 173 18.50 3.86 -15.45
N SER A 174 19.80 3.99 -15.22
CA SER A 174 20.53 3.16 -14.27
C SER A 174 21.28 3.98 -13.24
N PHE A 175 20.92 3.75 -11.99
CA PHE A 175 21.59 4.19 -10.76
C PHE A 175 22.08 2.96 -9.97
N MET A 176 22.39 1.86 -10.67
CA MET A 176 22.79 0.62 -10.05
C MET A 176 24.09 0.80 -9.27
N GLY A 177 24.07 0.47 -7.98
CA GLY A 177 25.23 0.62 -7.09
C GLY A 177 25.69 2.07 -6.87
N THR A 178 24.88 3.06 -7.26
CA THR A 178 25.18 4.48 -7.05
C THR A 178 25.15 4.81 -5.56
N LYS A 179 26.05 5.69 -5.13
CA LYS A 179 26.14 6.14 -3.74
C LYS A 179 25.73 7.61 -3.63
N PHE A 180 24.68 7.89 -2.89
CA PHE A 180 24.26 9.23 -2.53
C PHE A 180 24.64 9.49 -1.07
N ARG A 181 25.70 10.26 -0.84
CA ARG A 181 26.20 10.58 0.50
C ARG A 181 25.41 11.69 1.18
N ARG A 182 24.74 12.51 0.38
CA ARG A 182 23.84 13.59 0.79
C ARG A 182 22.43 13.31 0.30
N TRP A 183 21.63 14.35 0.13
CA TRP A 183 20.26 14.23 -0.30
C TRP A 183 20.17 13.81 -1.77
N LEU A 184 19.12 13.06 -2.09
CA LEU A 184 18.69 12.81 -3.47
C LEU A 184 17.28 13.38 -3.62
N TRP A 185 17.10 14.32 -4.53
CA TRP A 185 15.81 14.94 -4.83
C TRP A 185 15.35 14.51 -6.22
N LEU A 186 14.17 13.88 -6.28
CA LEU A 186 13.50 13.34 -7.45
C LEU A 186 12.04 13.81 -7.49
N CYS A 187 11.75 14.99 -6.93
CA CYS A 187 10.38 15.45 -6.79
C CYS A 187 9.82 15.81 -8.16
N ASN A 188 8.62 15.31 -8.48
CA ASN A 188 7.98 15.48 -9.79
C ASN A 188 8.85 14.96 -10.97
N THR A 189 9.75 14.00 -10.72
CA THR A 189 10.55 13.36 -11.79
C THR A 189 9.73 12.31 -12.53
N GLU A 190 9.89 12.24 -13.85
CA GLU A 190 9.21 11.27 -14.70
C GLU A 190 10.20 10.29 -15.31
N PHE A 191 9.93 8.99 -15.15
CA PHE A 191 10.68 7.90 -15.78
C PHE A 191 9.77 7.17 -16.76
N THR A 192 9.97 7.37 -18.06
CA THR A 192 9.21 6.69 -19.11
C THR A 192 9.84 5.37 -19.55
N CYS A 193 11.07 5.09 -19.11
CA CYS A 193 11.80 3.86 -19.34
C CYS A 193 12.07 3.09 -18.03
N GLN A 194 12.58 1.85 -18.16
CA GLN A 194 12.94 1.04 -16.99
C GLN A 194 13.99 1.76 -16.14
N THR A 195 13.83 1.72 -14.82
CA THR A 195 14.71 2.45 -13.89
C THR A 195 15.31 1.52 -12.85
N ASN A 196 16.63 1.60 -12.65
CA ASN A 196 17.37 0.65 -11.83
C ASN A 196 18.22 1.34 -10.75
N PHE A 197 17.76 1.29 -9.50
CA PHE A 197 18.48 1.68 -8.27
C PHE A 197 19.01 0.45 -7.48
N THR A 198 19.15 -0.70 -8.13
CA THR A 198 19.57 -1.94 -7.46
C THR A 198 20.91 -1.77 -6.76
N GLY A 199 20.96 -2.10 -5.46
CA GLY A 199 22.15 -1.97 -4.62
C GLY A 199 22.62 -0.52 -4.39
N ALA A 200 21.81 0.49 -4.71
CA ALA A 200 22.14 1.88 -4.42
C ALA A 200 22.21 2.13 -2.90
N LEU A 201 23.07 3.05 -2.49
CA LEU A 201 23.26 3.43 -1.10
C LEU A 201 22.87 4.89 -0.90
N PHE A 202 21.84 5.13 -0.08
CA PHE A 202 21.37 6.46 0.29
C PHE A 202 21.72 6.74 1.75
N GLN A 203 22.65 7.66 1.99
CA GLN A 203 23.15 7.95 3.35
C GLN A 203 22.31 8.98 4.10
N ARG A 204 21.63 9.88 3.37
CA ARG A 204 20.74 10.93 3.91
C ARG A 204 19.36 10.81 3.26
N TRP A 205 18.55 11.87 3.33
CA TRP A 205 17.19 11.88 2.81
C TRP A 205 17.10 11.59 1.32
N VAL A 206 16.10 10.82 0.94
CA VAL A 206 15.69 10.59 -0.44
C VAL A 206 14.25 11.08 -0.57
N LEU A 207 14.03 12.05 -1.44
CA LEU A 207 12.72 12.62 -1.71
C LEU A 207 12.32 12.24 -3.14
N VAL A 208 11.34 11.36 -3.27
CA VAL A 208 10.79 10.86 -4.56
C VAL A 208 9.34 11.34 -4.72
N GLU A 209 8.96 12.36 -3.96
CA GLU A 209 7.58 12.83 -3.86
C GLU A 209 7.00 13.19 -5.23
N SER A 210 5.79 12.71 -5.51
CA SER A 210 5.07 12.98 -6.77
C SER A 210 5.83 12.54 -8.04
N ALA A 211 6.80 11.62 -7.92
CA ALA A 211 7.46 11.04 -9.09
C ALA A 211 6.53 10.05 -9.82
N LYS A 212 6.78 9.85 -11.12
CA LYS A 212 6.03 8.91 -11.96
C LYS A 212 6.96 7.91 -12.62
N PHE A 213 6.70 6.62 -12.40
CA PHE A 213 7.41 5.51 -13.04
C PHE A 213 6.48 4.79 -14.02
N HIS A 214 6.57 5.14 -15.31
CA HIS A 214 5.71 4.54 -16.35
C HIS A 214 6.14 3.12 -16.76
N ASP A 215 7.39 2.74 -16.48
CA ASP A 215 7.90 1.38 -16.63
C ASP A 215 8.37 0.80 -15.28
N ARG A 216 8.93 -0.42 -15.31
CA ARG A 216 9.40 -1.12 -14.11
C ARG A 216 10.52 -0.34 -13.43
N VAL A 217 10.45 -0.26 -12.11
CA VAL A 217 11.50 0.31 -11.26
C VAL A 217 12.02 -0.73 -10.27
N SER A 218 13.33 -0.76 -10.05
CA SER A 218 13.97 -1.65 -9.07
C SER A 218 14.85 -0.88 -8.10
N PHE A 219 14.52 -0.94 -6.82
CA PHE A 219 15.34 -0.57 -5.67
C PHE A 219 15.92 -1.80 -4.98
N ARG A 220 15.93 -2.96 -5.62
CA ARG A 220 16.32 -4.23 -5.00
C ARG A 220 17.67 -4.14 -4.29
N GLY A 221 17.74 -4.60 -3.04
CA GLY A 221 18.98 -4.57 -2.26
C GLY A 221 19.51 -3.16 -1.93
N ALA A 222 18.75 -2.10 -2.21
CA ALA A 222 19.15 -0.74 -1.86
C ALA A 222 19.08 -0.52 -0.34
N VAL A 223 19.92 0.39 0.14
CA VAL A 223 20.06 0.71 1.56
C VAL A 223 19.77 2.19 1.79
N PHE A 224 18.74 2.46 2.59
CA PHE A 224 18.32 3.81 3.00
C PHE A 224 18.69 4.00 4.47
N ARG A 225 19.72 4.81 4.74
CA ARG A 225 20.20 5.06 6.10
C ARG A 225 19.40 6.11 6.86
N TRP A 226 18.67 6.95 6.14
CA TRP A 226 17.82 8.01 6.71
C TRP A 226 16.44 8.00 6.03
N VAL A 227 15.75 9.14 5.96
CA VAL A 227 14.36 9.20 5.49
C VAL A 227 14.30 8.83 4.02
N ALA A 228 13.36 7.95 3.66
CA ALA A 228 13.00 7.67 2.29
C ALA A 228 11.53 8.01 2.09
N ASP A 229 11.26 9.09 1.35
CA ASP A 229 9.92 9.60 1.10
C ASP A 229 9.51 9.29 -0.35
N PHE A 230 8.51 8.41 -0.49
CA PHE A 230 7.88 8.06 -1.75
C PHE A 230 6.42 8.52 -1.80
N ASP A 231 6.04 9.50 -0.99
CA ASP A 231 4.66 9.95 -0.90
C ASP A 231 4.17 10.51 -2.25
N ASN A 232 2.89 10.30 -2.54
CA ASN A 232 2.25 10.74 -3.79
C ASN A 232 2.89 10.16 -5.08
N THR A 233 3.75 9.14 -4.98
CA THR A 233 4.40 8.50 -6.14
C THR A 233 3.43 7.60 -6.89
N GLU A 234 3.58 7.57 -8.22
CA GLU A 234 2.78 6.72 -9.10
C GLU A 234 3.64 5.67 -9.83
N PHE A 235 3.24 4.40 -9.73
CA PHE A 235 3.88 3.25 -10.38
C PHE A 235 2.91 2.60 -11.37
N PHE A 236 3.20 2.72 -12.67
CA PHE A 236 2.37 2.11 -13.72
C PHE A 236 2.67 0.62 -13.95
N LYS A 237 3.91 0.20 -13.66
CA LYS A 237 4.34 -1.20 -13.71
C LYS A 237 4.95 -1.62 -12.36
N THR A 238 5.49 -2.83 -12.30
CA THR A 238 6.05 -3.39 -11.07
C THR A 238 7.13 -2.51 -10.45
N ALA A 239 7.02 -2.26 -9.15
CA ALA A 239 8.03 -1.59 -8.33
C ALA A 239 8.66 -2.60 -7.36
N HIS A 240 9.96 -2.83 -7.51
CA HIS A 240 10.71 -3.79 -6.68
C HIS A 240 11.45 -3.08 -5.56
N PHE A 241 11.10 -3.39 -4.31
CA PHE A 241 11.80 -3.01 -3.08
C PHE A 241 12.25 -4.27 -2.31
N ASP A 242 12.37 -5.42 -2.97
CA ASP A 242 12.79 -6.65 -2.32
C ASP A 242 14.26 -6.57 -1.87
N ASP A 243 14.60 -7.27 -0.78
CA ASP A 243 15.94 -7.24 -0.17
C ASP A 243 16.41 -5.83 0.30
N THR A 244 15.53 -4.83 0.39
CA THR A 244 15.89 -3.46 0.83
C THR A 244 16.05 -3.34 2.34
N VAL A 245 16.84 -2.36 2.79
CA VAL A 245 17.00 -2.03 4.21
C VAL A 245 16.74 -0.55 4.46
N PHE A 246 15.76 -0.26 5.30
CA PHE A 246 15.40 1.08 5.78
C PHE A 246 15.76 1.20 7.26
N PHE A 247 16.78 2.00 7.57
CA PHE A 247 17.26 2.16 8.94
C PHE A 247 16.38 3.08 9.79
N TYR A 248 15.70 4.04 9.17
CA TYR A 248 14.88 5.02 9.88
C TYR A 248 13.44 5.01 9.36
N SER A 249 12.95 6.11 8.78
CA SER A 249 11.56 6.28 8.34
C SER A 249 11.47 6.09 6.85
N ALA A 250 10.51 5.28 6.42
CA ALA A 250 10.16 5.13 5.02
C ALA A 250 8.65 5.32 4.84
N SER A 251 8.26 6.14 3.87
CA SER A 251 6.85 6.49 3.62
C SER A 251 6.43 6.22 2.17
N TRP A 252 5.23 5.68 2.03
CA TRP A 252 4.49 5.47 0.78
C TRP A 252 3.04 5.90 0.99
N ASN A 253 2.83 7.14 1.43
CA ASN A 253 1.49 7.66 1.65
C ASN A 253 0.90 8.17 0.32
N ASN A 254 -0.38 7.92 0.10
CA ASN A 254 -1.12 8.31 -1.11
C ASN A 254 -0.49 7.81 -2.43
N ILE A 255 0.19 6.67 -2.41
CA ILE A 255 0.78 6.13 -3.64
C ILE A 255 -0.29 5.50 -4.53
N VAL A 256 -0.05 5.59 -5.84
CA VAL A 256 -0.86 4.96 -6.88
C VAL A 256 -0.05 3.84 -7.51
N ALA A 257 -0.51 2.60 -7.38
CA ALA A 257 0.19 1.45 -7.95
C ALA A 257 -0.76 0.64 -8.84
N HIS A 258 -0.54 0.71 -10.15
CA HIS A 258 -1.31 0.00 -11.17
C HIS A 258 -0.89 -1.47 -11.32
N SER A 259 0.21 -1.87 -10.67
CA SER A 259 0.77 -3.21 -10.70
C SER A 259 1.31 -3.64 -9.33
N ASN A 260 2.27 -4.57 -9.31
CA ASN A 260 2.82 -5.14 -8.08
C ASN A 260 3.86 -4.23 -7.40
N VAL A 261 3.74 -4.03 -6.09
CA VAL A 261 4.76 -3.40 -5.24
C VAL A 261 5.35 -4.47 -4.32
N ASP A 262 6.63 -4.77 -4.50
CA ASP A 262 7.29 -5.92 -3.86
C ASP A 262 8.22 -5.47 -2.73
N PHE A 263 7.88 -5.78 -1.48
CA PHE A 263 8.73 -5.57 -0.31
C PHE A 263 9.22 -6.90 0.30
N GLN A 264 9.33 -7.98 -0.48
CA GLN A 264 9.78 -9.26 0.05
C GLN A 264 11.19 -9.17 0.63
N ARG A 265 11.41 -9.82 1.78
CA ARG A 265 12.72 -9.87 2.47
C ARG A 265 13.30 -8.49 2.83
N SER A 266 12.51 -7.42 2.79
CA SER A 266 12.96 -6.10 3.21
C SER A 266 12.99 -5.96 4.74
N GLN A 267 13.72 -4.97 5.23
CA GLN A 267 13.86 -4.68 6.65
C GLN A 267 13.55 -3.22 6.94
N PHE A 268 12.65 -2.99 7.90
CA PHE A 268 12.26 -1.67 8.38
C PHE A 268 12.57 -1.56 9.87
N LEU A 269 13.57 -0.76 10.23
CA LEU A 269 14.13 -0.76 11.58
C LEU A 269 13.40 0.19 12.54
N LEU A 270 12.92 1.36 12.06
CA LEU A 270 12.31 2.37 12.95
C LEU A 270 10.86 2.71 12.59
N ARG A 271 10.57 3.10 11.35
CA ARG A 271 9.21 3.44 10.96
C ARG A 271 8.93 3.10 9.49
N MET A 272 7.80 2.46 9.26
CA MET A 272 7.18 2.37 7.95
C MET A 272 5.80 3.01 8.02
N SER A 273 5.52 3.95 7.11
CA SER A 273 4.18 4.48 6.91
C SER A 273 3.71 4.17 5.50
N MET A 274 2.57 3.51 5.38
CA MET A 274 1.86 3.38 4.14
C MET A 274 0.40 3.67 4.46
N HIS A 275 -0.06 4.84 4.03
CA HIS A 275 -1.40 5.33 4.30
C HIS A 275 -2.09 5.65 2.98
N SER A 276 -3.38 5.35 2.88
CA SER A 276 -4.17 5.67 1.68
C SER A 276 -3.57 5.09 0.39
N LEU A 277 -2.99 3.89 0.51
CA LEU A 277 -2.55 3.10 -0.64
C LEU A 277 -3.75 2.75 -1.51
N GLY A 278 -3.66 3.06 -2.80
CA GLY A 278 -4.63 2.63 -3.78
C GLY A 278 -4.70 1.12 -4.04
N PRO A 279 -5.79 0.63 -4.66
CA PRO A 279 -5.95 -0.77 -5.02
C PRO A 279 -4.73 -1.33 -5.76
N SER A 280 -3.94 -2.13 -5.06
CA SER A 280 -2.68 -2.64 -5.63
C SER A 280 -2.37 -4.04 -5.12
N LYS A 281 -1.44 -4.71 -5.82
CA LYS A 281 -0.88 -5.98 -5.37
C LYS A 281 0.40 -5.68 -4.61
N THR A 282 0.40 -5.94 -3.30
CA THR A 282 1.56 -5.66 -2.44
C THR A 282 1.97 -6.90 -1.68
N THR A 283 3.26 -7.15 -1.53
CA THR A 283 3.77 -8.29 -0.75
C THR A 283 4.85 -7.85 0.22
N PHE A 284 4.80 -8.40 1.43
CA PHE A 284 5.75 -8.22 2.53
C PHE A 284 6.28 -9.57 3.02
N ALA A 285 6.27 -10.60 2.17
CA ALA A 285 6.64 -11.94 2.59
C ALA A 285 8.11 -11.98 3.06
N ASN A 286 8.34 -12.64 4.19
CA ASN A 286 9.66 -12.74 4.84
C ASN A 286 10.34 -11.41 5.19
N SER A 287 9.59 -10.30 5.26
CA SER A 287 10.15 -9.01 5.69
C SER A 287 10.27 -8.90 7.22
N ARG A 288 11.06 -7.94 7.70
CA ARG A 288 11.26 -7.67 9.12
C ARG A 288 10.88 -6.23 9.45
N PHE A 289 10.10 -6.06 10.51
CA PHE A 289 9.68 -4.76 11.03
C PHE A 289 10.05 -4.68 12.52
N ASP A 290 11.09 -3.92 12.85
CA ASP A 290 11.51 -3.72 14.25
C ASP A 290 10.85 -2.49 14.88
N GLY A 291 10.33 -1.59 14.04
CA GLY A 291 9.77 -0.31 14.44
C GLY A 291 8.25 -0.20 14.33
N TYR A 292 7.75 1.03 14.31
CA TYR A 292 6.33 1.31 14.11
C TYR A 292 5.92 1.12 12.65
N VAL A 293 4.79 0.45 12.42
CA VAL A 293 4.26 0.21 11.07
C VAL A 293 2.82 0.67 11.00
N ASN A 294 2.54 1.56 10.04
CA ASN A 294 1.20 2.06 9.77
C ASN A 294 0.72 1.58 8.41
N PHE A 295 -0.38 0.82 8.36
CA PHE A 295 -1.10 0.44 7.14
C PHE A 295 -2.51 1.03 7.09
N ASP A 296 -2.78 2.07 7.87
CA ASP A 296 -4.12 2.61 7.98
C ASP A 296 -4.65 3.14 6.63
N GLN A 297 -5.93 2.89 6.36
CA GLN A 297 -6.60 3.24 5.09
C GLN A 297 -5.94 2.66 3.83
N CYS A 298 -5.12 1.60 3.95
CA CYS A 298 -4.60 0.92 2.78
C CYS A 298 -5.66 0.06 2.10
N TRP A 299 -5.70 0.12 0.78
CA TRP A 299 -6.51 -0.75 -0.05
C TRP A 299 -5.66 -1.80 -0.77
N PHE A 300 -5.85 -3.07 -0.41
CA PHE A 300 -5.26 -4.18 -1.14
C PHE A 300 -6.27 -4.87 -2.06
N GLY A 301 -5.89 -5.01 -3.34
CA GLY A 301 -6.69 -5.69 -4.34
C GLY A 301 -7.66 -4.82 -5.13
N LYS A 302 -8.00 -5.28 -6.34
CA LYS A 302 -8.93 -4.62 -7.26
C LYS A 302 -10.02 -5.62 -7.68
N GLU A 303 -11.29 -5.25 -7.54
CA GLU A 303 -12.40 -6.02 -8.12
C GLU A 303 -12.73 -5.46 -9.51
N LYS A 304 -13.00 -6.37 -10.45
CA LYS A 304 -13.32 -6.00 -11.83
C LYS A 304 -14.71 -5.34 -11.86
N GLY A 305 -14.77 -4.06 -12.22
CA GLY A 305 -16.02 -3.35 -12.44
C GLY A 305 -16.71 -2.80 -11.19
N THR A 306 -16.05 -2.82 -10.03
CA THR A 306 -16.47 -1.97 -8.91
C THR A 306 -15.81 -0.60 -9.06
N PRO A 307 -16.59 0.50 -9.10
CA PRO A 307 -16.02 1.83 -8.85
C PRO A 307 -15.19 1.77 -7.57
N LEU A 308 -14.08 2.53 -7.50
CA LEU A 308 -13.60 2.95 -6.19
C LEU A 308 -14.83 3.47 -5.42
N PRO A 309 -14.99 3.17 -4.12
CA PRO A 309 -16.09 3.69 -3.33
C PRO A 309 -15.89 5.19 -3.28
N VAL A 310 -16.47 5.86 -4.27
CA VAL A 310 -17.00 7.20 -4.13
C VAL A 310 -18.01 7.03 -3.03
N SER A 311 -17.63 7.40 -1.81
CA SER A 311 -18.44 7.34 -0.60
C SER A 311 -19.37 6.12 -0.56
N VAL A 312 -19.01 5.08 0.18
CA VAL A 312 -20.07 4.14 0.58
C VAL A 312 -21.10 4.98 1.33
N ASP A 313 -22.23 5.27 0.68
CA ASP A 313 -23.44 5.81 1.26
C ASP A 313 -23.91 4.77 2.28
N THR A 314 -23.26 4.82 3.43
CA THR A 314 -23.77 4.24 4.65
C THR A 314 -24.52 5.38 5.30
N ALA A 315 -25.82 5.16 5.51
CA ALA A 315 -26.65 5.96 6.39
C ALA A 315 -26.17 5.96 7.87
N ASP A 316 -24.95 5.48 8.12
CA ASP A 316 -24.39 5.11 9.43
C ASP A 316 -23.04 5.82 9.67
N GLY A 317 -22.88 7.03 9.10
CA GLY A 317 -21.73 7.93 9.19
C GLY A 317 -20.54 7.45 10.02
N GLU A 318 -19.50 6.92 9.36
CA GLU A 318 -18.13 6.91 9.86
C GLU A 318 -17.12 6.43 8.78
N PHE A 319 -16.08 7.26 8.59
CA PHE A 319 -14.75 7.03 7.97
C PHE A 319 -14.60 6.72 6.46
N GLY A 320 -13.92 7.63 5.74
CA GLY A 320 -13.14 7.31 4.55
C GLY A 320 -12.53 8.53 3.85
N GLY A 321 -11.23 8.77 4.03
CA GLY A 321 -10.43 9.86 3.42
C GLY A 321 -10.20 9.77 1.91
N TYR A 322 -11.16 9.24 1.15
CA TYR A 322 -11.09 9.08 -0.31
C TYR A 322 -11.43 10.38 -1.08
N GLU A 323 -11.79 11.46 -0.38
CA GLU A 323 -12.24 12.74 -0.97
C GLU A 323 -11.17 13.43 -1.85
N ASN A 324 -9.90 13.07 -1.72
CA ASN A 324 -8.78 13.72 -2.43
C ASN A 324 -8.37 13.04 -3.74
N TRP A 325 -8.99 11.92 -4.11
CA TRP A 325 -8.70 11.27 -5.39
C TRP A 325 -9.48 12.00 -6.48
N SER A 326 -8.78 12.64 -7.43
CA SER A 326 -9.45 13.37 -8.52
C SER A 326 -10.40 12.46 -9.29
N ALA A 327 -11.51 13.01 -9.80
CA ALA A 327 -12.48 12.24 -10.60
C ALA A 327 -11.83 11.56 -11.83
N GLU A 328 -10.76 12.16 -12.36
CA GLU A 328 -9.94 11.62 -13.44
C GLU A 328 -9.18 10.37 -13.01
N LEU A 329 -8.47 10.40 -11.86
CA LEU A 329 -7.79 9.22 -11.29
C LEU A 329 -8.81 8.11 -11.02
N GLN A 330 -9.98 8.46 -10.48
CA GLN A 330 -11.02 7.46 -10.22
C GLN A 330 -11.51 6.77 -11.50
N SER A 331 -11.63 7.50 -12.62
CA SER A 331 -12.02 6.93 -13.92
C SER A 331 -10.94 6.08 -14.59
N GLU A 332 -9.67 6.50 -14.53
CA GLU A 332 -8.53 5.74 -15.08
C GLU A 332 -8.31 4.42 -14.33
N TYR A 333 -8.52 4.44 -13.01
CA TYR A 333 -8.50 3.24 -12.16
C TYR A 333 -9.61 2.25 -12.47
N VAL A 334 -10.76 2.66 -13.02
CA VAL A 334 -11.79 1.72 -13.48
C VAL A 334 -11.37 1.01 -14.78
N GLU A 335 -10.56 1.65 -15.61
CA GLU A 335 -10.16 1.16 -16.94
C GLU A 335 -8.85 0.36 -16.98
N THR A 336 -7.89 0.60 -16.07
CA THR A 336 -6.60 -0.13 -16.07
C THR A 336 -6.80 -1.62 -15.70
N ALA A 337 -7.03 -2.44 -16.71
CA ALA A 337 -7.27 -3.86 -16.61
C ALA A 337 -6.07 -4.58 -15.99
N ILE A 338 -6.19 -5.01 -14.73
CA ILE A 338 -5.26 -6.00 -14.18
C ILE A 338 -5.56 -7.32 -14.89
N THR A 339 -4.54 -7.77 -15.62
CA THR A 339 -4.51 -9.03 -16.37
C THR A 339 -4.66 -10.23 -15.44
N HIS A 340 -5.70 -11.05 -15.70
CA HIS A 340 -5.95 -12.47 -15.42
C HIS A 340 -5.42 -13.22 -14.17
N GLU A 341 -4.66 -12.63 -13.25
CA GLU A 341 -4.10 -13.31 -12.06
C GLU A 341 -4.34 -12.49 -10.77
N SER A 342 -5.59 -12.13 -10.50
CA SER A 342 -5.96 -11.30 -9.33
C SER A 342 -5.86 -12.08 -8.02
N ILE A 343 -4.64 -12.16 -7.50
CA ILE A 343 -4.35 -12.50 -6.11
C ILE A 343 -4.18 -11.18 -5.34
N THR A 344 -5.24 -10.78 -4.65
CA THR A 344 -5.48 -9.42 -4.12
C THR A 344 -5.02 -9.19 -2.68
N ILE A 345 -4.64 -10.24 -1.96
CA ILE A 345 -4.37 -10.19 -0.52
C ILE A 345 -2.88 -9.97 -0.28
N PRO A 346 -2.48 -9.02 0.58
CA PRO A 346 -1.08 -8.77 0.86
C PRO A 346 -0.47 -9.95 1.61
N ASP A 347 0.69 -10.39 1.15
CA ASP A 347 1.37 -11.55 1.74
C ASP A 347 2.30 -11.10 2.87
N PHE A 348 1.92 -11.39 4.11
CA PHE A 348 2.75 -11.18 5.31
C PHE A 348 3.33 -12.50 5.84
N ARG A 349 3.28 -13.60 5.10
CA ARG A 349 3.81 -14.88 5.59
C ARG A 349 5.32 -14.82 5.75
N GLY A 350 5.82 -15.43 6.83
CA GLY A 350 7.23 -15.39 7.20
C GLY A 350 7.73 -14.02 7.68
N SER A 351 6.90 -12.97 7.64
CA SER A 351 7.30 -11.66 8.15
C SER A 351 7.30 -11.64 9.68
N ARG A 352 8.17 -10.79 10.25
CA ARG A 352 8.33 -10.62 11.69
C ARG A 352 8.09 -9.17 12.07
N PHE A 353 7.22 -8.97 13.05
CA PHE A 353 6.89 -7.67 13.62
C PHE A 353 7.32 -7.65 15.08
N HIS A 354 8.10 -6.64 15.48
CA HIS A 354 8.42 -6.40 16.88
C HIS A 354 7.21 -5.80 17.60
N ASN A 355 6.59 -4.80 16.98
CA ASN A 355 5.32 -4.20 17.39
C ASN A 355 4.24 -4.55 16.37
N ALA A 356 3.01 -4.79 16.82
CA ALA A 356 1.90 -5.05 15.92
C ALA A 356 1.65 -3.84 15.00
N PRO A 357 1.38 -4.05 13.69
CA PRO A 357 1.11 -2.96 12.77
C PRO A 357 -0.28 -2.36 13.01
N ASN A 358 -0.43 -1.07 12.73
CA ASN A 358 -1.76 -0.45 12.69
C ASN A 358 -2.53 -0.92 11.46
N LEU A 359 -3.67 -1.59 11.67
CA LEU A 359 -4.53 -2.18 10.64
C LEU A 359 -5.99 -1.67 10.69
N SER A 360 -6.24 -0.54 11.36
CA SER A 360 -7.60 -0.06 11.72
C SER A 360 -8.57 0.02 10.55
N TYR A 361 -8.17 0.66 9.43
CA TYR A 361 -9.01 0.82 8.25
C TYR A 361 -8.42 0.14 6.99
N VAL A 362 -7.81 -1.03 7.15
CA VAL A 362 -7.34 -1.80 5.99
C VAL A 362 -8.52 -2.43 5.24
N HIS A 363 -8.58 -2.15 3.95
CA HIS A 363 -9.55 -2.73 3.03
C HIS A 363 -8.88 -3.81 2.17
N ILE A 364 -9.52 -4.98 2.09
CA ILE A 364 -9.10 -6.07 1.22
C ILE A 364 -10.28 -6.42 0.34
N THR A 365 -10.07 -6.36 -0.97
CA THR A 365 -11.09 -6.73 -1.92
C THR A 365 -11.12 -8.25 -2.10
N PHE A 366 -12.30 -8.82 -1.90
CA PHE A 366 -12.60 -10.22 -2.17
C PHE A 366 -13.51 -10.30 -3.38
N PRO A 367 -13.25 -11.19 -4.35
CA PRO A 367 -14.18 -11.39 -5.46
C PRO A 367 -15.57 -11.75 -4.93
N ALA A 368 -16.62 -11.15 -5.49
CA ALA A 368 -17.99 -11.51 -5.17
C ALA A 368 -18.22 -13.03 -5.35
N HIS A 369 -18.42 -13.73 -4.24
CA HIS A 369 -18.79 -15.14 -4.27
C HIS A 369 -20.32 -15.24 -4.26
N GLU A 370 -20.93 -15.77 -5.33
CA GLU A 370 -22.36 -16.12 -5.31
C GLU A 370 -22.61 -17.07 -4.13
N ALA A 371 -23.40 -16.63 -3.14
CA ALA A 371 -23.61 -17.36 -1.88
C ALA A 371 -24.32 -18.71 -2.06
N LEU A 372 -24.93 -18.93 -3.23
CA LEU A 372 -25.67 -20.14 -3.57
C LEU A 372 -25.44 -20.47 -5.05
N PRO A 373 -25.07 -21.71 -5.42
CA PRO A 373 -25.22 -22.14 -6.81
C PRO A 373 -26.71 -22.03 -7.18
N LYS A 374 -27.01 -21.44 -8.36
CA LYS A 374 -28.38 -21.19 -8.86
C LYS A 374 -29.26 -22.46 -8.98
N THR A 375 -28.72 -23.65 -8.73
CA THR A 375 -29.42 -24.93 -8.81
C THR A 375 -29.01 -25.87 -7.66
N ILE A 376 -30.01 -26.33 -6.90
CA ILE A 376 -29.87 -27.25 -5.74
C ILE A 376 -29.21 -28.59 -6.12
N GLY A 377 -29.32 -29.04 -7.38
CA GLY A 377 -28.70 -30.27 -7.89
C GLY A 377 -27.17 -30.22 -8.07
N ALA A 378 -26.55 -29.04 -8.00
CA ALA A 378 -25.11 -28.86 -8.22
C ALA A 378 -24.25 -29.21 -6.99
N ILE A 379 -24.87 -29.38 -5.82
CA ILE A 379 -24.21 -29.64 -4.53
C ILE A 379 -23.65 -31.09 -4.47
N ALA A 380 -24.13 -32.00 -5.34
CA ALA A 380 -23.93 -33.44 -5.19
C ALA A 380 -22.73 -34.06 -5.94
N GLY A 381 -21.87 -33.33 -6.66
CA GLY A 381 -20.71 -34.03 -7.25
C GLY A 381 -19.77 -33.34 -8.24
N GLY A 382 -19.90 -32.05 -8.55
CA GLY A 382 -19.00 -31.44 -9.55
C GLY A 382 -18.87 -29.92 -9.55
N THR A 383 -19.53 -29.20 -8.63
CA THR A 383 -19.64 -27.73 -8.68
C THR A 383 -19.01 -27.04 -7.46
N ILE A 384 -18.07 -27.71 -6.77
CA ILE A 384 -17.27 -27.07 -5.71
C ILE A 384 -16.16 -26.19 -6.33
N GLN A 385 -15.65 -26.55 -7.52
CA GLN A 385 -14.59 -25.81 -8.23
C GLN A 385 -14.99 -24.38 -8.64
N ARG A 386 -16.28 -24.07 -8.82
CA ARG A 386 -16.75 -22.73 -9.23
C ARG A 386 -16.82 -21.70 -8.09
N LEU A 387 -16.62 -22.11 -6.84
CA LEU A 387 -16.69 -21.24 -5.65
C LEU A 387 -15.32 -20.92 -5.04
N SER A 388 -14.25 -21.51 -5.61
CA SER A 388 -12.87 -21.38 -5.13
C SER A 388 -12.28 -20.02 -5.48
N SER A 389 -11.55 -19.39 -4.56
CA SER A 389 -10.67 -18.26 -4.91
C SER A 389 -9.61 -18.73 -5.91
N THR A 390 -9.15 -17.86 -6.79
CA THR A 390 -8.06 -18.16 -7.73
C THR A 390 -6.72 -18.37 -7.02
N ASP A 391 -6.51 -17.71 -5.87
CA ASP A 391 -5.35 -17.91 -5.00
C ASP A 391 -5.56 -19.09 -4.03
N GLU A 392 -4.76 -20.15 -4.17
CA GLU A 392 -4.68 -21.28 -3.22
C GLU A 392 -4.14 -20.84 -1.86
N SER A 393 -3.29 -19.82 -1.83
CA SER A 393 -2.65 -19.31 -0.61
C SER A 393 -3.42 -18.21 0.12
N ALA A 394 -4.58 -17.79 -0.40
CA ALA A 394 -5.38 -16.69 0.14
C ALA A 394 -5.74 -16.90 1.61
N ALA A 395 -6.24 -18.09 1.96
CA ALA A 395 -6.62 -18.42 3.33
C ALA A 395 -5.42 -18.29 4.29
N SER A 396 -4.25 -18.77 3.89
CA SER A 396 -3.03 -18.66 4.70
C SER A 396 -2.54 -17.22 4.87
N LYS A 397 -2.68 -16.36 3.84
CA LYS A 397 -2.35 -14.92 3.95
C LYS A 397 -3.32 -14.19 4.88
N LEU A 398 -4.62 -14.47 4.77
CA LEU A 398 -5.66 -13.87 5.61
C LEU A 398 -5.55 -14.30 7.07
N ARG A 399 -5.18 -15.57 7.32
CA ARG A 399 -4.88 -16.06 8.66
C ARG A 399 -3.77 -15.23 9.31
N LYS A 400 -2.69 -14.98 8.56
CA LYS A 400 -1.57 -14.16 9.05
C LYS A 400 -1.98 -12.72 9.33
N LEU A 401 -2.81 -12.12 8.46
CA LEU A 401 -3.39 -10.80 8.69
C LEU A 401 -4.29 -10.76 9.93
N GLY A 402 -5.11 -11.79 10.13
CA GLY A 402 -5.95 -11.95 11.32
C GLY A 402 -5.11 -12.01 12.60
N GLU A 403 -4.01 -12.77 12.60
CA GLU A 403 -3.06 -12.81 13.72
C GLU A 403 -2.46 -11.43 14.03
N LEU A 404 -2.07 -10.67 13.00
CA LEU A 404 -1.52 -9.32 13.18
C LEU A 404 -2.57 -8.34 13.71
N ALA A 405 -3.80 -8.40 13.20
CA ALA A 405 -4.91 -7.59 13.70
C ALA A 405 -5.24 -7.91 15.16
N HIS A 406 -5.22 -9.19 15.52
CA HIS A 406 -5.40 -9.63 16.91
C HIS A 406 -4.30 -9.06 17.83
N GLN A 407 -3.03 -9.16 17.42
CA GLN A 407 -1.89 -8.62 18.16
C GLN A 407 -1.96 -7.09 18.32
N GLY A 408 -2.48 -6.38 17.32
CA GLY A 408 -2.68 -4.93 17.35
C GLY A 408 -3.98 -4.48 18.02
N HIS A 409 -4.76 -5.38 18.62
CA HIS A 409 -6.07 -5.10 19.21
C HIS A 409 -7.09 -4.48 18.21
N HIS A 410 -6.93 -4.73 16.91
CA HIS A 410 -7.85 -4.28 15.86
C HIS A 410 -9.00 -5.27 15.66
N HIS A 411 -9.93 -5.32 16.61
CA HIS A 411 -11.02 -6.30 16.65
C HIS A 411 -11.94 -6.29 15.42
N LEU A 412 -12.12 -5.13 14.78
CA LEU A 412 -12.94 -5.05 13.55
C LEU A 412 -12.22 -5.70 12.36
N ALA A 413 -10.94 -5.36 12.18
CA ALA A 413 -10.10 -5.89 11.11
C ALA A 413 -9.93 -7.41 11.26
N GLU A 414 -9.67 -7.88 12.48
CA GLU A 414 -9.57 -9.32 12.81
C GLU A 414 -10.80 -10.10 12.34
N LYS A 415 -12.01 -9.63 12.66
CA LYS A 415 -13.25 -10.30 12.25
C LYS A 415 -13.50 -10.25 10.74
N ARG A 416 -13.14 -9.12 10.09
CA ARG A 416 -13.22 -8.99 8.63
C ARG A 416 -12.30 -9.99 7.94
N PHE A 417 -11.05 -10.10 8.41
CA PHE A 417 -10.08 -11.07 7.90
C PHE A 417 -10.48 -12.51 8.18
N PHE A 418 -11.06 -12.80 9.35
CA PHE A 418 -11.58 -14.12 9.68
C PHE A 418 -12.73 -14.55 8.75
N ARG A 419 -13.71 -13.66 8.52
CA ARG A 419 -14.79 -13.91 7.54
C ARG A 419 -14.20 -14.20 6.17
N ALA A 420 -13.26 -13.39 5.73
CA ALA A 420 -12.59 -13.58 4.45
C ALA A 420 -11.83 -14.91 4.37
N GLU A 421 -11.08 -15.28 5.41
CA GLU A 421 -10.37 -16.56 5.50
C GLU A 421 -11.34 -17.72 5.31
N LEU A 422 -12.46 -17.73 6.03
CA LEU A 422 -13.49 -18.77 5.91
C LEU A 422 -14.01 -18.90 4.47
N LEU A 423 -14.22 -17.78 3.79
CA LEU A 423 -14.71 -17.78 2.40
C LEU A 423 -13.64 -18.28 1.42
N SER A 424 -12.37 -17.95 1.63
CA SER A 424 -11.23 -18.38 0.80
C SER A 424 -10.80 -19.83 1.01
N ARG A 425 -11.22 -20.47 2.12
CA ARG A 425 -10.93 -21.89 2.38
C ARG A 425 -11.66 -22.85 1.43
N ARG A 426 -12.79 -22.42 0.87
CA ARG A 426 -13.67 -23.23 0.01
C ARG A 426 -12.92 -23.67 -1.25
N GLY A 427 -12.87 -24.97 -1.51
CA GLY A 427 -12.25 -25.52 -2.73
C GLY A 427 -10.74 -25.83 -2.63
N HIS A 428 -10.01 -25.18 -1.71
CA HIS A 428 -8.57 -25.41 -1.50
C HIS A 428 -8.30 -26.26 -0.25
N GLU A 429 -8.51 -25.67 0.94
CA GLU A 429 -8.27 -26.31 2.24
C GLU A 429 -9.46 -27.19 2.67
N THR A 430 -10.70 -26.71 2.48
CA THR A 430 -11.92 -27.47 2.85
C THR A 430 -12.54 -28.08 1.60
N ARG A 431 -12.39 -29.40 1.44
CA ARG A 431 -12.92 -30.17 0.30
C ARG A 431 -14.23 -30.90 0.61
N SER A 432 -14.62 -30.99 1.89
CA SER A 432 -15.86 -31.64 2.31
C SER A 432 -17.08 -30.75 2.00
N TRP A 433 -18.08 -31.32 1.32
CA TRP A 433 -19.32 -30.59 1.00
C TRP A 433 -20.06 -30.11 2.26
N ARG A 434 -19.95 -30.84 3.38
CA ARG A 434 -20.58 -30.47 4.66
C ARG A 434 -19.99 -29.18 5.21
N GLU A 435 -18.67 -29.04 5.18
CA GLU A 435 -17.98 -27.85 5.67
C GLU A 435 -18.29 -26.63 4.79
N VAL A 436 -18.26 -26.81 3.48
CA VAL A 436 -18.64 -25.73 2.53
C VAL A 436 -20.10 -25.31 2.73
N ALA A 437 -21.02 -26.26 2.93
CA ALA A 437 -22.41 -25.97 3.22
C ALA A 437 -22.59 -25.20 4.54
N MET A 438 -21.85 -25.57 5.59
CA MET A 438 -21.86 -24.86 6.88
C MET A 438 -21.32 -23.43 6.76
N ILE A 439 -20.22 -23.21 6.04
CA ILE A 439 -19.67 -21.87 5.79
C ILE A 439 -20.68 -21.00 5.03
N ASN A 440 -21.31 -21.57 3.99
CA ASN A 440 -22.31 -20.84 3.19
C ASN A 440 -23.55 -20.50 4.02
N ALA A 441 -24.04 -21.43 4.85
CA ALA A 441 -25.13 -21.15 5.77
C ALA A 441 -24.76 -20.02 6.75
N PHE A 442 -23.56 -20.08 7.34
CA PHE A 442 -23.09 -19.06 8.28
C PHE A 442 -22.98 -17.66 7.62
N GLU A 443 -22.46 -17.58 6.40
CA GLU A 443 -22.41 -16.35 5.60
C GLU A 443 -23.81 -15.82 5.24
N LEU A 444 -24.71 -16.70 4.79
CA LEU A 444 -26.09 -16.35 4.39
C LEU A 444 -26.89 -15.79 5.56
N PHE A 445 -26.89 -16.49 6.69
CA PHE A 445 -27.71 -16.13 7.84
C PHE A 445 -27.13 -14.96 8.64
N SER A 446 -25.80 -14.79 8.70
CA SER A 446 -25.18 -13.88 9.67
C SER A 446 -24.02 -13.00 9.15
N LYS A 447 -23.62 -13.09 7.87
CA LYS A 447 -22.32 -12.57 7.38
C LYS A 447 -21.16 -13.03 8.28
N CYS A 448 -21.12 -14.32 8.59
CA CYS A 448 -20.14 -14.89 9.53
C CYS A 448 -20.08 -14.17 10.90
N GLY A 449 -21.24 -13.80 11.45
CA GLY A 449 -21.36 -13.13 12.74
C GLY A 449 -21.08 -11.62 12.74
N LEU A 450 -21.02 -10.98 11.57
CA LEU A 450 -20.85 -9.52 11.44
C LEU A 450 -22.18 -8.76 11.26
N SER A 451 -23.30 -9.46 11.01
CA SER A 451 -24.60 -8.81 10.77
C SER A 451 -25.62 -9.18 11.85
N PHE A 452 -26.17 -8.17 12.51
CA PHE A 452 -27.27 -8.33 13.46
C PHE A 452 -28.64 -8.44 12.76
N TRP A 453 -28.88 -7.61 11.73
CA TRP A 453 -30.18 -7.53 11.07
C TRP A 453 -30.51 -8.74 10.17
N ARG A 454 -29.51 -9.41 9.60
CA ARG A 454 -29.75 -10.58 8.74
C ARG A 454 -30.39 -11.75 9.49
N PRO A 455 -29.86 -12.21 10.64
CA PRO A 455 -30.51 -13.27 11.41
C PRO A 455 -31.94 -12.89 11.83
N LEU A 456 -32.17 -11.63 12.19
CA LEU A 456 -33.50 -11.15 12.58
C LEU A 456 -34.49 -11.13 11.41
N GLY A 457 -34.04 -10.73 10.22
CA GLY A 457 -34.85 -10.81 9.00
C GLY A 457 -35.22 -12.26 8.64
N TRP A 458 -34.26 -13.18 8.75
CA TRP A 458 -34.51 -14.61 8.57
C TRP A 458 -35.48 -15.17 9.63
N LEU A 459 -35.38 -14.70 10.88
CA LEU A 459 -36.28 -15.09 11.96
C LEU A 459 -37.71 -14.63 11.66
N LEU A 460 -37.88 -13.37 11.22
CA LEU A 460 -39.19 -12.85 10.80
C LEU A 460 -39.75 -13.66 9.62
N GLY A 461 -38.92 -13.96 8.61
CA GLY A 461 -39.30 -14.80 7.49
C GLY A 461 -39.75 -16.21 7.93
N LEU A 462 -39.03 -16.81 8.88
CA LEU A 462 -39.38 -18.12 9.45
C LEU A 462 -40.71 -18.08 10.22
N VAL A 463 -40.97 -17.00 10.97
CA VAL A 463 -42.25 -16.79 11.67
C VAL A 463 -43.40 -16.68 10.68
N LEU A 464 -43.24 -15.90 9.60
CA LEU A 464 -44.27 -15.75 8.57
C LEU A 464 -44.52 -17.04 7.78
N LEU A 465 -43.45 -17.76 7.43
CA LEU A 465 -43.55 -19.04 6.73
C LEU A 465 -44.24 -20.10 7.59
N SER A 466 -43.87 -20.20 8.86
CA SER A 466 -44.47 -21.16 9.79
C SER A 466 -45.91 -20.81 10.10
N SER A 467 -46.21 -19.51 10.23
CA SER A 467 -47.57 -18.97 10.34
C SER A 467 -48.42 -19.48 9.16
N LEU A 468 -47.99 -19.24 7.91
CA LEU A 468 -48.69 -19.77 6.73
C LEU A 468 -48.84 -21.30 6.76
N PHE A 469 -47.79 -22.03 7.11
CA PHE A 469 -47.84 -23.49 7.21
C PHE A 469 -48.90 -23.96 8.21
N TYR A 470 -48.94 -23.40 9.42
CA TYR A 470 -49.97 -23.74 10.40
C TYR A 470 -51.37 -23.41 9.91
N GLY A 471 -51.55 -22.29 9.19
CA GLY A 471 -52.85 -21.86 8.67
C GLY A 471 -53.43 -22.80 7.60
N LEU A 472 -52.57 -23.52 6.89
CA LEU A 472 -52.98 -24.56 5.94
C LEU A 472 -53.41 -25.86 6.63
N GLN A 473 -53.08 -26.07 7.90
CA GLN A 473 -53.38 -27.28 8.66
C GLN A 473 -54.65 -27.15 9.52
N ILE A 474 -55.26 -25.96 9.57
CA ILE A 474 -56.42 -25.66 10.40
C ILE A 474 -57.64 -25.52 9.51
N SER A 475 -58.75 -26.14 9.93
CA SER A 475 -60.06 -25.92 9.31
C SER A 475 -60.63 -24.63 9.88
N TRP A 476 -60.56 -23.53 9.13
CA TRP A 476 -61.02 -22.20 9.56
C TRP A 476 -62.50 -22.26 9.99
N PRO A 477 -62.81 -22.19 11.30
CA PRO A 477 -64.19 -22.07 11.74
C PRO A 477 -64.67 -20.67 11.35
N ALA A 478 -65.83 -20.57 10.71
CA ALA A 478 -66.41 -19.30 10.34
C ALA A 478 -66.72 -18.47 11.60
N GLY A 479 -65.86 -17.50 11.96
CA GLY A 479 -66.30 -16.36 12.77
C GLY A 479 -65.36 -15.79 13.83
N GLU A 480 -64.31 -16.48 14.30
CA GLU A 480 -63.52 -15.95 15.45
C GLU A 480 -62.01 -16.04 15.22
N SER A 481 -61.35 -14.90 15.46
CA SER A 481 -59.91 -14.65 15.63
C SER A 481 -58.96 -15.81 15.27
N GLY A 482 -58.55 -15.82 14.00
CA GLY A 482 -57.62 -16.82 13.45
C GLY A 482 -56.23 -16.25 13.12
N PRO A 483 -56.08 -15.10 12.45
CA PRO A 483 -54.77 -14.65 11.97
C PRO A 483 -53.80 -14.21 13.07
N PHE A 484 -54.31 -13.59 14.15
CA PHE A 484 -53.49 -13.08 15.24
C PHE A 484 -52.99 -14.20 16.16
N GLU A 485 -53.85 -15.16 16.45
CA GLU A 485 -53.60 -16.37 17.24
C GLU A 485 -52.57 -17.25 16.52
N LEU A 486 -52.65 -17.27 15.19
CA LEU A 486 -51.72 -18.01 14.34
C LEU A 486 -50.34 -17.32 14.24
N ALA A 487 -50.33 -15.99 14.14
CA ALA A 487 -49.10 -15.20 14.24
C ALA A 487 -48.45 -15.35 15.62
N SER A 488 -49.24 -15.30 16.70
CA SER A 488 -48.75 -15.45 18.07
C SER A 488 -48.28 -16.88 18.37
N TYR A 489 -48.98 -17.92 17.89
CA TYR A 489 -48.52 -19.31 17.97
C TYR A 489 -47.19 -19.51 17.23
N SER A 490 -47.06 -18.95 16.02
CA SER A 490 -45.80 -19.00 15.28
C SER A 490 -44.69 -18.23 16.01
N PHE A 491 -44.98 -17.03 16.51
CA PHE A 491 -44.01 -16.23 17.24
C PHE A 491 -43.53 -16.90 18.53
N ALA A 492 -44.45 -17.49 19.31
CA ALA A 492 -44.12 -18.25 20.52
C ALA A 492 -43.20 -19.44 20.19
N ASN A 493 -43.49 -20.21 19.13
CA ASN A 493 -42.62 -21.32 18.71
C ASN A 493 -41.23 -20.87 18.24
N SER A 494 -41.07 -19.60 17.85
CA SER A 494 -39.78 -19.01 17.49
C SER A 494 -38.95 -18.50 18.67
N LEU A 495 -39.47 -18.53 19.90
CA LEU A 495 -38.71 -18.19 21.11
C LEU A 495 -38.36 -19.46 21.89
N PRO A 496 -37.10 -19.93 21.84
CA PRO A 496 -36.66 -21.10 22.61
C PRO A 496 -36.94 -20.89 24.09
N LEU A 497 -37.55 -21.89 24.75
CA LEU A 497 -37.90 -21.94 26.17
C LEU A 497 -38.96 -20.92 26.65
N LEU A 498 -38.95 -19.67 26.16
CA LEU A 498 -39.86 -18.61 26.58
C LEU A 498 -41.27 -18.72 25.99
N GLY A 499 -41.40 -19.19 24.74
CA GLY A 499 -42.70 -19.30 24.11
C GLY A 499 -43.59 -20.43 24.63
N TYR A 500 -43.01 -21.47 25.23
CA TYR A 500 -43.77 -22.58 25.81
C TYR A 500 -44.38 -22.24 27.19
N ILE A 501 -43.91 -21.16 27.80
CA ILE A 501 -44.31 -20.71 29.15
C ILE A 501 -45.29 -19.53 29.05
N SER A 502 -45.49 -18.96 27.87
CA SER A 502 -46.40 -17.83 27.71
C SER A 502 -47.86 -18.27 27.68
N ASP A 503 -48.71 -17.59 28.46
CA ASP A 503 -50.18 -17.78 28.46
C ASP A 503 -50.78 -17.66 27.04
N SER A 504 -50.13 -16.87 26.17
CA SER A 504 -50.52 -16.71 24.76
C SER A 504 -50.36 -18.00 23.93
N TYR A 505 -49.47 -18.92 24.31
CA TYR A 505 -49.30 -20.20 23.61
C TYR A 505 -50.51 -21.10 23.87
N ASP A 506 -50.92 -21.27 25.13
CA ASP A 506 -52.05 -22.10 25.50
C ASP A 506 -53.36 -21.57 24.93
N VAL A 507 -53.54 -20.23 24.94
CA VAL A 507 -54.69 -19.58 24.29
C VAL A 507 -54.70 -19.88 22.80
N SER A 508 -53.58 -19.68 22.10
CA SER A 508 -53.54 -19.91 20.65
C SER A 508 -53.68 -21.39 20.28
N VAL A 509 -53.15 -22.34 21.06
CA VAL A 509 -53.35 -23.78 20.79
C VAL A 509 -54.80 -24.19 20.98
N ASN A 510 -55.47 -23.67 22.02
CA ASN A 510 -56.88 -23.95 22.27
C ASN A 510 -57.77 -23.40 21.16
N VAL A 511 -57.52 -22.16 20.71
CA VAL A 511 -58.30 -21.53 19.63
C VAL A 511 -58.05 -22.19 18.27
N LEU A 512 -56.79 -22.48 17.94
CA LEU A 512 -56.42 -22.98 16.61
C LEU A 512 -56.66 -24.48 16.42
N PHE A 513 -56.45 -25.29 17.46
CA PHE A 513 -56.50 -26.75 17.36
C PHE A 513 -57.54 -27.40 18.29
N GLY A 514 -58.22 -26.62 19.13
CA GLY A 514 -59.24 -27.14 20.06
C GLY A 514 -58.66 -27.95 21.21
N GLY A 515 -57.39 -27.70 21.56
CA GLY A 515 -56.64 -28.32 22.66
C GLY A 515 -55.33 -28.97 22.22
N VAL A 516 -54.37 -29.10 23.15
CA VAL A 516 -53.03 -29.65 22.89
C VAL A 516 -53.10 -31.06 22.29
N ASP A 517 -54.02 -31.90 22.78
CA ASP A 517 -54.19 -33.30 22.34
C ASP A 517 -54.66 -33.45 20.90
N LYS A 518 -55.22 -32.40 20.31
CA LYS A 518 -55.74 -32.39 18.93
C LYS A 518 -54.76 -31.83 17.92
N VAL A 519 -53.59 -31.34 18.36
CA VAL A 519 -52.55 -30.84 17.45
C VAL A 519 -51.96 -32.01 16.66
N PRO A 520 -52.00 -31.97 15.32
CA PRO A 520 -51.48 -33.05 14.51
C PRO A 520 -49.98 -33.32 14.74
N PRO A 521 -49.52 -34.59 14.70
CA PRO A 521 -48.11 -34.92 14.96
C PRO A 521 -47.11 -34.17 14.06
N TRP A 522 -47.42 -33.97 12.77
CA TRP A 522 -46.53 -33.25 11.84
C TRP A 522 -46.43 -31.75 12.15
N VAL A 523 -47.48 -31.13 12.70
CA VAL A 523 -47.46 -29.75 13.17
C VAL A 523 -46.51 -29.61 14.35
N ARG A 524 -46.51 -30.58 15.27
CA ARG A 524 -45.56 -30.61 16.40
C ARG A 524 -44.11 -30.78 15.92
N VAL A 525 -43.87 -31.62 14.92
CA VAL A 525 -42.54 -31.80 14.31
C VAL A 525 -42.06 -30.49 13.65
N TRP A 526 -42.93 -29.80 12.91
CA TRP A 526 -42.59 -28.50 12.33
C TRP A 526 -42.34 -27.43 13.41
N ALA A 527 -43.15 -27.40 14.47
CA ALA A 527 -42.94 -26.48 15.60
C ALA A 527 -41.60 -26.71 16.31
N PHE A 528 -41.22 -27.98 16.50
CA PHE A 528 -39.89 -28.32 17.01
C PHE A 528 -38.77 -27.84 16.08
N PHE A 529 -38.92 -28.05 14.77
CA PHE A 529 -37.95 -27.56 13.78
C PHE A 529 -37.85 -26.04 13.77
N GLN A 530 -38.98 -25.33 13.77
CA GLN A 530 -39.05 -23.87 13.89
C GLN A 530 -38.32 -23.39 15.14
N ASN A 531 -38.52 -24.05 16.28
CA ASN A 531 -37.84 -23.71 17.53
C ASN A 531 -36.32 -23.86 17.43
N LEU A 532 -35.85 -24.98 16.88
CA LEU A 532 -34.43 -25.25 16.69
C LEU A 532 -33.76 -24.21 15.76
N VAL A 533 -34.36 -23.94 14.61
CA VAL A 533 -33.81 -22.95 13.66
C VAL A 533 -33.85 -21.53 14.25
N SER A 534 -34.93 -21.20 14.97
CA SER A 534 -35.04 -19.90 15.64
C SER A 534 -33.97 -19.72 16.72
N ALA A 535 -33.65 -20.78 17.49
CA ALA A 535 -32.55 -20.76 18.45
C ALA A 535 -31.20 -20.45 17.80
N ILE A 536 -30.93 -21.06 16.64
CA ILE A 536 -29.69 -20.82 15.86
C ILE A 536 -29.64 -19.37 15.36
N LEU A 537 -30.75 -18.83 14.84
CA LEU A 537 -30.81 -17.45 14.34
C LEU A 537 -30.64 -16.42 15.47
N ILE A 538 -31.29 -16.65 16.62
CA ILE A 538 -31.11 -15.82 17.81
C ILE A 538 -29.67 -15.88 18.30
N PHE A 539 -29.06 -17.08 18.33
CA PHE A 539 -27.65 -17.25 18.65
C PHE A 539 -26.75 -16.42 17.72
N PHE A 540 -26.99 -16.43 16.40
CA PHE A 540 -26.24 -15.59 15.47
C PHE A 540 -26.45 -14.09 15.69
N ALA A 541 -27.66 -13.66 16.03
CA ALA A 541 -27.93 -12.26 16.40
C ALA A 541 -27.14 -11.86 17.67
N LEU A 542 -27.16 -12.70 18.70
CA LEU A 542 -26.40 -12.48 19.93
C LEU A 542 -24.88 -12.50 19.69
N LEU A 543 -24.39 -13.36 18.81
CA LEU A 543 -22.99 -13.39 18.40
C LEU A 543 -22.58 -12.08 17.72
N ALA A 544 -23.44 -11.54 16.84
CA ALA A 544 -23.21 -10.24 16.20
C ALA A 544 -23.20 -9.09 17.21
N ILE A 545 -24.12 -9.09 18.20
CA ILE A 545 -24.13 -8.12 19.30
C ILE A 545 -22.84 -8.20 20.12
N ARG A 546 -22.44 -9.40 20.56
CA ARG A 546 -21.18 -9.61 21.28
C ARG A 546 -20.00 -9.09 20.46
N ASN A 547 -20.03 -9.34 19.15
CA ASN A 547 -19.01 -8.86 18.24
C ASN A 547 -19.03 -7.34 18.15
N TYR A 548 -20.19 -6.69 18.15
CA TYR A 548 -20.31 -5.23 18.11
C TYR A 548 -19.81 -4.55 19.38
N PHE A 549 -20.19 -5.04 20.58
CA PHE A 549 -19.72 -4.46 21.84
C PHE A 549 -18.24 -4.70 22.13
N LYS A 550 -17.61 -5.67 21.47
CA LYS A 550 -16.14 -5.80 21.46
C LYS A 550 -15.43 -4.79 20.55
N LEU A 551 -16.17 -3.96 19.80
CA LEU A 551 -15.61 -2.91 18.94
C LEU A 551 -15.60 -1.54 19.62
N GLY A 552 -16.37 -1.35 20.68
CA GLY A 552 -16.51 -0.08 21.42
C GLY A 552 -15.66 -0.01 22.68
#